data_AF-A0A0V1FNK9-F1
#
_entry.id   AF-A0A0V1FNK9-F1
#
_cell.length_a   1.000
_cell.length_b   1.000
_cell.length_c   1.000
_cell.angle_alpha   90.00
_cell.angle_beta   90.00
_cell.angle_gamma   90.00
#
_symmetry.space_group_name_H-M   'P 1'
#
loop_
_entity.id
_entity.type
_entity.pdbx_description
1 polymer ?
#
loop_
_entity_poly.entity_id
_entity_poly.type
_entity_poly.pdbx_seq_one_letter_code
_entity_poly.pdbx_strand_id
1 'polypeptide(L)' 'LKVGDLAALSRDRLQLIELLPSEYDPRVKVL' A
#
# COMPACT_ATOMS: atom_id res chain seq x y z
N LEU A 1 -0.16 7.47 -9.47
CA LEU A 1 -0.04 7.56 -8.00
C LEU A 1 -0.72 8.81 -7.54
N LYS A 2 -1.56 8.68 -6.52
CA LYS A 2 -2.06 9.78 -5.72
C LYS A 2 -1.50 9.66 -4.30
N VAL A 3 -1.54 10.76 -3.56
CA VAL A 3 -1.16 10.77 -2.15
C VAL A 3 -2.09 9.83 -1.38
N GLY A 4 -1.50 8.92 -0.60
CA GLY A 4 -2.22 7.91 0.19
C GLY A 4 -2.34 6.53 -0.46
N ASP A 5 -1.85 6.34 -1.69
CA ASP A 5 -1.76 5.00 -2.29
C ASP A 5 -0.76 4.12 -1.51
N LEU A 6 -1.15 2.87 -1.25
CA LEU A 6 -0.21 1.85 -0.79
C LEU A 6 0.60 1.35 -1.98
N ALA A 7 1.91 1.25 -1.80
CA ALA A 7 2.85 0.89 -2.85
C ALA A 7 3.98 0.03 -2.29
N ALA A 8 4.35 -1.01 -3.03
CA ALA A 8 5.53 -1.80 -2.73
C ALA A 8 6.76 -1.13 -3.36
N LEU A 9 7.83 -0.97 -2.57
CA LEU A 9 9.09 -0.41 -3.01
C LEU A 9 10.20 -1.46 -2.94
N SER A 10 11.09 -1.45 -3.94
CA SER A 10 12.36 -2.17 -3.86
C SER A 10 13.16 -1.61 -2.69
N ARG A 11 13.58 -2.48 -1.77
CA ARG A 11 14.33 -2.06 -0.57
C ARG A 11 15.64 -1.36 -0.91
N ASP A 12 16.34 -1.85 -1.93
CA ASP A 12 17.72 -1.41 -2.21
C ASP A 12 17.78 -0.09 -2.96
N ARG A 13 16.79 0.16 -3.83
CA ARG A 13 16.77 1.33 -4.72
C ARG A 13 15.61 2.28 -4.43
N LEU A 14 14.72 1.93 -3.49
CA LEU A 14 13.47 2.63 -3.18
C LEU A 14 12.62 2.89 -4.44
N GLN A 15 12.72 1.99 -5.42
CA GLN A 15 11.99 2.08 -6.68
C GLN A 15 10.61 1.45 -6.53
N LEU A 16 9.60 2.10 -7.12
CA LEU A 16 8.24 1.57 -7.17
C LEU A 16 8.20 0.26 -7.96
N ILE A 17 7.70 -0.80 -7.33
CA ILE A 17 7.49 -2.11 -7.96
C ILE A 17 6.03 -2.22 -8.39
N GLU A 18 5.10 -2.01 -7.45
CA GLU A 18 3.67 -2.19 -7.69
C GLU A 18 2.80 -1.32 -6.76
N LEU A 19 1.55 -1.14 -7.17
CA LEU A 19 0.50 -0.52 -6.36
C LEU A 19 -0.29 -1.62 -5.64
N LEU A 20 -0.46 -1.45 -4.34
CA LEU A 20 -1.16 -2.39 -3.49
C LEU A 20 -2.62 -1.93 -3.26
N PRO A 21 -3.54 -2.87 -3.01
CA PRO A 21 -4.88 -2.51 -2.55
C PRO A 21 -4.81 -1.79 -1.21
N SER A 22 -5.72 -0.86 -0.98
CA SER A 22 -5.86 -0.19 0.32
C SER A 22 -6.14 -1.21 1.42
N GLU A 23 -5.37 -1.15 2.49
CA GLU A 23 -5.58 -1.96 3.69
C GLU A 23 -6.37 -1.16 4.72
N TYR A 24 -7.33 -1.82 5.35
CA TYR A 24 -8.16 -1.26 6.42
C TYR A 24 -7.88 -2.01 7.70
N ASP A 25 -8.05 -1.34 8.84
CA ASP A 25 -7.98 -2.00 10.14
C ASP A 25 -8.92 -3.22 10.16
N PRO A 26 -8.46 -4.40 10.57
CA PRO A 26 -9.29 -5.60 10.60
C PRO A 26 -10.59 -5.43 11.38
N ARG A 27 -10.63 -4.56 12.40
CA ARG A 27 -11.82 -4.25 13.19
C ARG A 27 -12.84 -3.41 12.42
N VAL A 28 -12.41 -2.65 11.42
CA VAL A 28 -13.29 -1.91 10.50
C VAL A 28 -13.91 -2.86 9.46
N LYS A 29 -13.20 -3.93 9.12
CA LYS A 29 -13.62 -4.92 8.10
C LYS A 29 -14.70 -5.91 8.59
N VAL A 30 -14.98 -5.96 9.90
CA VAL A 30 -15.86 -6.97 10.55
C VAL A 30 -17.28 -6.42 10.83
N LEU A 31 -17.65 -5.26 10.29
CA LEU A 31 -19.03 -4.76 10.30
C LEU A 31 -19.73 -5.02 8.96
#